data_AF-A0A2D6X870-F1
#
_entry.id   AF-A0A2D6X870-F1
#
_cell.length_a   1.000
_cell.length_b   1.000
_cell.length_c   1.000
_cell.angle_alpha   90.00
_cell.angle_beta   90.00
_cell.angle_gamma   90.00
#
_symmetry.space_group_name_H-M   'P 1'
#
loop_
_entity.id
_entity.type
_entity.pdbx_description
1 polymer ?
#
loop_
_entity_poly.entity_id
_entity_poly.type
_entity_poly.pdbx_seq_one_letter_code
_entity_poly.pdbx_strand_id
1 'polypeptide(L)' 'MSELPLDSSNVEEAYLASVIVDPEQLDITMHSLNPQYFSVKIHQDLFKAMVVLREAGRPI' A
#
# COMPACT_ATOMS: atom_id res chain seq x y z
N MET A 1 13.95 -21.00 16.26
CA MET A 1 13.72 -20.83 14.82
C MET A 1 12.59 -19.84 14.70
N SER A 2 12.89 -18.56 14.45
CA SER A 2 11.83 -17.60 14.09
C SER A 2 11.42 -17.94 12.67
N GLU A 3 10.16 -18.26 12.46
CA GLU A 3 9.57 -18.25 11.12
C GLU A 3 9.90 -16.89 10.50
N LEU A 4 10.55 -16.90 9.33
CA LEU A 4 10.63 -15.70 8.52
C LEU A 4 9.18 -15.23 8.34
N PRO A 5 8.81 -14.00 8.74
CA PRO A 5 7.48 -13.51 8.44
C PRO A 5 7.28 -13.71 6.94
N LEU A 6 6.16 -14.32 6.55
CA LEU A 6 5.71 -14.44 5.16
C LEU A 6 6.19 -13.20 4.41
N ASP A 7 7.08 -13.37 3.42
CA ASP A 7 7.90 -12.29 2.86
C ASP A 7 7.06 -11.04 2.60
N SER A 8 7.04 -10.14 3.59
CA SER A 8 6.04 -9.08 3.70
C SER A 8 6.24 -8.08 2.57
N SER A 9 7.47 -7.97 2.08
CA SER A 9 7.82 -7.20 0.90
C SER A 9 7.03 -7.63 -0.33
N ASN A 10 6.90 -8.93 -0.61
CA ASN A 10 6.17 -9.40 -1.80
C ASN A 10 4.66 -9.14 -1.68
N VAL A 11 4.11 -9.25 -0.48
CA VAL A 11 2.69 -8.97 -0.23
C VAL A 11 2.40 -7.47 -0.38
N GLU A 12 3.27 -6.63 0.18
CA GLU A 12 3.18 -5.18 0.06
C GLU A 12 3.31 -4.71 -1.39
N GLU A 13 4.27 -5.25 -2.14
CA GLU A 13 4.47 -4.95 -3.56
C GLU A 13 3.24 -5.37 -4.38
N ALA A 14 2.70 -6.56 -4.13
CA ALA A 14 1.51 -7.05 -4.82
C ALA A 14 0.28 -6.16 -4.55
N TYR A 15 0.11 -5.69 -3.32
CA TYR A 15 -0.95 -4.75 -2.97
C TYR A 15 -0.75 -3.39 -3.65
N LEU A 16 0.47 -2.83 -3.62
CA LEU A 16 0.74 -1.55 -4.29
C LEU A 16 0.52 -1.66 -5.80
N ALA A 17 0.91 -2.78 -6.41
CA ALA A 17 0.66 -3.04 -7.82
C ALA A 17 -0.84 -3.18 -8.13
N SER A 18 -1.63 -3.80 -7.25
CA SER A 18 -3.08 -3.89 -7.46
C SER A 18 -3.76 -2.53 -7.45
N VAL A 19 -3.32 -1.59 -6.60
CA VAL A 19 -3.81 -0.21 -6.59
C VAL A 19 -3.44 0.54 -7.87
N ILE A 20 -2.27 0.29 -8.46
CA ILE A 20 -1.88 0.88 -9.74
C ILE A 20 -2.77 0.37 -10.88
N VAL A 21 -3.10 -0.92 -10.86
CA VAL A 21 -3.97 -1.54 -11.88
C VAL A 21 -5.42 -1.10 -11.72
N ASP A 22 -5.89 -1.01 -10.47
CA ASP A 22 -7.26 -0.65 -10.11
C ASP A 22 -7.25 0.30 -8.89
N PRO A 23 -7.29 1.62 -9.13
CA PRO A 23 -7.27 2.63 -8.07
C PRO A 23 -8.43 2.54 -7.07
N GLU A 24 -9.54 1.85 -7.41
CA GLU A 24 -10.66 1.66 -6.48
C GLU A 24 -10.31 0.72 -5.32
N GLN A 25 -9.30 -0.15 -5.48
CA GLN A 25 -8.78 -0.99 -4.39
C GLN A 25 -8.27 -0.16 -3.21
N LEU A 26 -7.80 1.06 -3.47
CA LEU A 26 -7.34 1.95 -2.42
C LEU A 26 -8.48 2.44 -1.53
N ASP A 27 -9.67 2.68 -2.08
CA ASP A 27 -10.83 3.17 -1.31
C ASP A 27 -11.25 2.19 -0.21
N ILE A 28 -11.05 0.89 -0.46
CA ILE A 28 -11.36 -0.19 0.49
C ILE A 28 -10.44 -0.12 1.72
N THR A 29 -9.22 0.35 1.54
CA THR A 29 -8.12 0.16 2.50
C THR A 29 -7.57 1.46 3.08
N MET A 30 -7.70 2.59 2.39
CA MET A 30 -7.09 3.87 2.79
C MET A 30 -7.52 4.39 4.16
N HIS A 31 -8.70 4.01 4.64
CA HIS A 31 -9.21 4.42 5.96
C HIS A 31 -8.93 3.40 7.08
N SER A 32 -8.50 2.19 6.75
CA SER A 32 -8.31 1.10 7.70
C SER A 32 -6.85 0.65 7.81
N LEU A 33 -6.03 0.88 6.77
CA LEU A 33 -4.64 0.51 6.70
C LEU A 33 -3.74 1.66 7.16
N ASN A 34 -3.07 1.49 8.31
CA ASN A 34 -2.06 2.45 8.76
C ASN A 34 -0.79 2.29 7.89
N PRO A 35 -0.25 3.36 7.27
CA PRO A 35 0.98 3.29 6.49
C PRO A 35 2.17 2.67 7.24
N GLN A 36 2.21 2.78 8.57
CA GLN A 36 3.30 2.19 9.38
C GLN A 36 3.31 0.66 9.38
N TYR A 37 2.27 0.00 8.87
CA TYR A 37 2.21 -1.45 8.75
C TYR A 37 2.98 -2.01 7.56
N PHE A 38 3.40 -1.18 6.61
CA PHE A 38 4.36 -1.59 5.59
C PHE A 38 5.75 -1.71 6.22
N SER A 39 6.36 -2.88 6.06
CA SER A 39 7.70 -3.22 6.54
C SER A 39 8.81 -2.51 5.76
N VAL A 40 8.60 -2.21 4.49
CA VAL A 40 9.58 -1.53 3.63
C VAL A 40 9.27 -0.03 3.54
N LYS A 41 10.26 0.81 3.86
CA LYS A 41 10.08 2.28 3.85
C LYS A 41 9.57 2.82 2.51
N ILE A 42 10.09 2.31 1.38
CA ILE A 42 9.63 2.78 0.06
C ILE A 42 8.16 2.43 -0.18
N HIS A 43 7.66 1.30 0.34
CA HIS A 43 6.25 0.93 0.24
C HIS A 43 5.36 1.84 1.11
N GLN A 44 5.83 2.21 2.30
CA GLN A 44 5.15 3.22 3.14
C GLN A 44 4.97 4.55 2.40
N ASP A 45 6.05 5.02 1.76
CA ASP A 45 6.07 6.30 1.08
C ASP A 45 5.19 6.26 -0.19
N LEU A 46 5.21 5.15 -0.93
CA LEU A 46 4.32 4.92 -2.08
C LEU A 46 2.85 4.91 -1.66
N PHE A 47 2.49 4.15 -0.62
CA PHE A 47 1.11 4.09 -0.13
C PHE A 47 0.60 5.48 0.28
N LYS A 48 1.41 6.27 1.02
CA LYS A 48 1.05 7.64 1.39
C LYS A 48 0.83 8.53 0.16
N ALA A 49 1.68 8.43 -0.86
CA ALA A 49 1.51 9.22 -2.09
C ALA A 49 0.22 8.86 -2.83
N MET A 50 -0.10 7.56 -2.93
CA MET A 50 -1.34 7.09 -3.54
C MET A 50 -2.58 7.63 -2.81
N VAL A 51 -2.57 7.61 -1.46
CA VAL A 51 -3.65 8.17 -0.63
C VAL A 51 -3.83 9.67 -0.91
N VAL A 52 -2.75 10.44 -0.92
CA VAL A 52 -2.80 11.89 -1.19
C VAL A 52 -3.37 12.18 -2.59
N LEU A 53 -2.97 11.41 -3.60
CA LEU A 53 -3.50 11.57 -4.96
C LEU A 53 -5.00 11.24 -5.01
N ARG A 54 -5.42 10.13 -4.37
CA ARG A 54 -6.81 9.71 -4.34
C ARG A 54 -7.72 10.73 -3.65
N GLU A 55 -7.32 11.20 -2.47
CA GLU A 55 -8.05 12.23 -1.72
C GLU A 55 -8.16 13.55 -2.51
N ALA A 56 -7.15 13.89 -3.29
CA ALA A 56 -7.16 15.06 -4.17
C ALA A 56 -8.00 14.87 -5.45
N GLY A 57 -8.63 13.72 -5.65
CA GLY A 57 -9.34 13.37 -6.89
C GLY A 57 -8.42 13.32 -8.11
N ARG A 58 -7.12 13.08 -7.89
CA ARG A 58 -6.12 12.95 -8.95
C ARG A 58 -5.99 11.47 -9.35
N PRO A 59 -5.61 11.19 -10.61
CA PRO A 59 -5.16 9.86 -10.99
C PRO A 59 -3.98 9.43 -10.11
N ILE A 60 -3.98 8.16 -9.72
CA ILE A 60 -2.86 7.48 -9.08
C ILE A 60 -1.90 7.00 -10.17
#